data_AF-A0A259KVY6-F1
#
_entry.id   AF-A0A259KVY6-F1
#
_cell.length_a   1.000
_cell.length_b   1.000
_cell.length_c   1.000
_cell.angle_alpha   90.00
_cell.angle_beta   90.00
_cell.angle_gamma   90.00
#
_symmetry.space_group_name_H-M   'P 1'
#
loop_
_entity.id
_entity.type
_entity.pdbx_description
1 polymer ?
#
loop_
_entity_poly.entity_id
_entity_poly.type
_entity_poly.pdbx_seq_one_letter_code
_entity_poly.pdbx_strand_id
1 'polypeptide(L)'
;HNYVLYDEHHRLLAVEKLPANPDLVLVDTQVIAQAPRHLFLAGIGDAVVKLFEVERCVRAKGKNIYGGAPVESALILARGCYDILRAHAEDALAAVDRKTADDALDLVVEATVLMSGLAFESGGLSISHSMTRGLSAVPKYANALHGFQVAYGGLVQLVLERREEAFMDDIIAFYGRIGLPVSLAALSGAGPTREEVETIARLTLTAPHARHFPRVLEEAEIVAAIAALEARAGTASQAFQAAI
;
A
#
# COMPACT_ATOMS: atom_id res chain seq x y z
N HIS A 1 18.47 -7.86 -3.35
CA HIS A 1 17.09 -7.79 -3.88
C HIS A 1 16.24 -8.93 -3.34
N ASN A 2 14.92 -8.79 -3.31
CA ASN A 2 14.01 -9.89 -2.98
C ASN A 2 13.28 -10.39 -4.23
N TYR A 3 12.86 -11.65 -4.23
CA TYR A 3 11.88 -12.16 -5.18
C TYR A 3 10.82 -12.97 -4.44
N VAL A 4 9.62 -12.99 -5.02
CA VAL A 4 8.47 -13.67 -4.47
C VAL A 4 8.20 -14.92 -5.31
N LEU A 5 8.27 -16.09 -4.69
CA LEU A 5 8.00 -17.37 -5.34
C LEU A 5 6.53 -17.74 -5.17
N TYR A 6 5.89 -18.08 -6.28
CA TYR A 6 4.53 -18.61 -6.33
C TYR A 6 4.54 -20.01 -6.92
N ASP A 7 3.61 -20.86 -6.50
CA ASP A 7 3.32 -22.11 -7.21
C ASP A 7 2.45 -21.87 -8.46
N GLU A 8 2.19 -22.93 -9.21
CA GLU A 8 1.34 -22.91 -10.41
C GLU A 8 -0.13 -22.52 -10.15
N HIS A 9 -0.54 -22.46 -8.87
CA HIS A 9 -1.86 -22.02 -8.43
C HIS A 9 -1.84 -20.59 -7.87
N HIS A 10 -0.77 -19.83 -8.12
CA HIS A 10 -0.57 -18.45 -7.64
C HIS A 10 -0.57 -18.32 -6.12
N ARG A 11 -0.22 -19.38 -5.37
CA ARG A 11 -0.06 -19.31 -3.92
C ARG A 11 1.37 -18.94 -3.56
N LEU A 12 1.51 -18.00 -2.62
CA LEU A 12 2.81 -17.55 -2.10
C LEU A 12 3.55 -18.72 -1.42
N LEU A 13 4.70 -19.12 -1.96
CA LEU A 13 5.57 -20.16 -1.40
C LEU A 13 6.63 -19.56 -0.46
N ALA A 14 7.36 -18.56 -0.95
CA ALA A 14 8.47 -17.96 -0.22
C ALA A 14 8.78 -16.53 -0.69
N VAL A 15 9.46 -15.78 0.17
CA VAL A 15 10.10 -14.50 -0.17
C VAL A 15 11.59 -14.69 0.08
N GLU A 16 12.35 -14.72 -1.01
CA GLU A 16 13.78 -15.09 -1.00
C GLU A 16 14.66 -13.89 -1.35
N LYS A 17 15.94 -13.99 -1.01
CA LYS A 17 16.92 -12.91 -1.19
C LYS A 17 17.99 -13.28 -2.21
N LEU A 18 18.25 -12.35 -3.13
CA LEU A 18 19.44 -12.35 -3.97
C LEU A 18 20.60 -11.65 -3.26
N PRO A 19 21.85 -12.05 -3.55
CA PRO A 19 23.04 -11.51 -2.89
C PRO A 19 23.28 -10.01 -3.17
N ALA A 20 22.72 -9.48 -4.27
CA ALA A 20 22.84 -8.09 -4.65
C ALA A 20 21.50 -7.52 -5.16
N ASN A 21 21.43 -6.20 -5.30
CA ASN A 21 20.38 -5.52 -6.06
C ASN A 21 20.70 -5.56 -7.57
N PRO A 22 19.73 -5.34 -8.47
CA PRO A 22 20.00 -5.30 -9.91
C PRO A 22 21.07 -4.26 -10.25
N ASP A 23 21.93 -4.56 -11.22
CA ASP A 23 23.00 -3.65 -11.65
C ASP A 23 22.45 -2.37 -12.32
N LEU A 24 21.28 -2.47 -12.96
CA LEU A 24 20.58 -1.36 -13.61
C LEU A 24 19.06 -1.58 -13.53
N VAL A 25 18.33 -0.52 -13.21
CA VAL A 25 16.89 -0.41 -13.42
C VAL A 25 16.66 0.70 -14.44
N LEU A 26 16.23 0.34 -15.65
CA LEU A 26 15.91 1.27 -16.72
C LEU A 26 14.40 1.32 -16.89
N VAL A 27 13.81 2.52 -16.77
CA VAL A 27 12.36 2.73 -16.89
C VAL A 27 12.11 3.71 -18.03
N ASP A 28 11.37 3.27 -19.05
CA ASP A 28 10.90 4.11 -20.14
C ASP A 28 9.50 4.65 -19.79
N THR A 29 9.40 5.94 -19.47
CA THR A 29 8.15 6.54 -19.00
C THR A 29 7.11 6.67 -20.11
N GLN A 30 7.51 6.68 -21.38
CA GLN A 30 6.57 6.62 -22.50
C GLN A 30 5.93 5.24 -22.63
N VAL A 31 6.67 4.16 -22.33
CA VAL A 31 6.09 2.81 -22.22
C VAL A 31 5.10 2.74 -21.05
N ILE A 32 5.45 3.32 -19.89
CA ILE A 32 4.53 3.39 -18.74
C ILE A 32 3.26 4.19 -19.08
N ALA A 33 3.38 5.33 -19.78
CA ALA A 33 2.25 6.15 -20.20
C ALA A 33 1.25 5.38 -21.09
N GLN A 34 1.73 4.39 -21.85
CA GLN A 34 0.88 3.59 -22.75
C GLN A 34 0.23 2.38 -22.06
N ALA A 35 0.64 2.04 -20.83
CA ALA A 35 0.10 0.91 -20.08
C ALA A 35 -1.33 1.18 -19.59
N PRO A 36 -2.11 0.13 -19.26
CA PRO A 36 -3.41 0.31 -18.62
C PRO A 36 -3.30 1.13 -17.33
N ARG A 37 -4.07 2.22 -17.24
CA ARG A 37 -4.11 3.17 -16.11
C ARG A 37 -4.14 2.51 -14.73
N HIS A 38 -4.90 1.42 -14.59
CA HIS A 38 -5.05 0.73 -13.30
C HIS A 38 -3.75 0.07 -12.80
N LEU A 39 -2.82 -0.29 -13.68
CA LEU A 39 -1.51 -0.82 -13.28
C LEU A 39 -0.63 0.28 -12.69
N PHE A 40 -0.62 1.46 -13.31
CA PHE A 40 0.09 2.62 -12.78
C PHE A 40 -0.52 3.09 -11.45
N LEU A 41 -1.85 3.14 -11.37
CA LEU A 41 -2.56 3.44 -10.12
C LEU A 41 -2.24 2.43 -9.01
N ALA A 42 -2.12 1.14 -9.33
CA ALA A 42 -1.68 0.14 -8.37
C ALA A 42 -0.25 0.43 -7.88
N GLY A 43 0.67 0.84 -8.75
CA GLY A 43 2.01 1.30 -8.32
C GLY A 43 1.97 2.47 -7.33
N ILE A 44 1.09 3.45 -7.57
CA ILE A 44 0.84 4.56 -6.61
C ILE A 44 0.31 4.03 -5.28
N GLY A 45 -0.63 3.07 -5.31
CA GLY A 45 -1.21 2.44 -4.12
C GLY A 45 -0.19 1.69 -3.24
N ASP A 46 0.81 1.06 -3.86
CA ASP A 46 1.91 0.43 -3.12
C ASP A 46 2.89 1.47 -2.54
N ALA A 47 3.16 2.53 -3.28
CA ALA A 47 4.16 3.54 -2.90
C ALA A 47 3.68 4.51 -1.81
N VAL A 48 2.40 4.90 -1.82
CA VAL A 48 1.85 5.92 -0.90
C VAL A 48 1.94 5.50 0.57
N VAL A 49 1.96 4.19 0.87
CA VAL A 49 2.01 3.69 2.25
C VAL A 49 3.42 3.64 2.84
N LYS A 50 4.48 3.76 2.01
CA LYS A 50 5.86 3.52 2.47
C LYS A 50 6.27 4.46 3.60
N LEU A 51 5.81 5.71 3.60
CA LEU A 51 6.05 6.65 4.69
C LEU A 51 5.60 6.06 6.04
N PHE A 52 4.37 5.56 6.10
CA PHE A 52 3.78 5.07 7.34
C PHE A 52 4.45 3.77 7.80
N GLU A 53 4.75 2.87 6.88
CA GLU A 53 5.41 1.61 7.23
C GLU A 53 6.85 1.81 7.73
N VAL A 54 7.62 2.65 7.05
CA VAL A 54 9.00 2.96 7.45
C VAL A 54 9.00 3.69 8.80
N GLU A 55 8.13 4.68 9.01
CA GLU A 55 7.98 5.36 10.30
C GLU A 55 7.68 4.37 11.44
N ARG A 56 6.78 3.39 11.19
CA ARG A 56 6.45 2.38 12.21
C ARG A 56 7.60 1.42 12.47
N CYS A 57 8.27 0.95 11.42
CA CYS A 57 9.45 0.10 11.56
C CYS A 57 10.55 0.78 12.38
N VAL A 58 10.87 2.04 12.06
CA VAL A 58 11.85 2.84 12.81
C VAL A 58 11.44 2.99 14.27
N ARG A 59 10.18 3.39 14.54
CA ARG A 59 9.67 3.60 15.90
C ARG A 59 9.65 2.32 16.73
N ALA A 60 9.38 1.17 16.12
CA ALA A 60 9.41 -0.13 16.76
C ALA A 60 10.85 -0.68 16.96
N LYS A 61 11.89 0.05 16.51
CA LYS A 61 13.28 -0.46 16.42
C LYS A 61 13.33 -1.79 15.66
N GLY A 62 12.49 -1.88 14.62
CA GLY A 62 12.38 -3.02 13.74
C GLY A 62 13.63 -3.21 12.89
N LYS A 63 13.58 -4.22 12.02
CA LYS A 63 14.66 -4.49 11.07
C LYS A 63 14.19 -4.21 9.66
N ASN A 64 15.07 -3.62 8.86
CA ASN A 64 14.86 -3.52 7.42
C ASN A 64 14.91 -4.93 6.78
N ILE A 65 14.66 -5.00 5.47
CA ILE A 65 14.62 -6.28 4.75
C ILE A 65 15.93 -7.06 4.91
N TYR A 66 17.07 -6.38 4.99
CA TYR A 66 18.40 -6.99 5.13
C TYR A 66 18.73 -7.43 6.57
N GLY A 67 17.84 -7.20 7.53
CA GLY A 67 18.06 -7.56 8.94
C GLY A 67 18.86 -6.53 9.74
N GLY A 68 19.20 -5.39 9.13
CA GLY A 68 19.82 -4.25 9.79
C GLY A 68 18.80 -3.27 10.35
N ALA A 69 19.27 -2.24 11.06
CA ALA A 69 18.43 -1.14 11.47
C ALA A 69 18.04 -0.28 10.24
N PRO A 70 16.83 0.31 10.23
CA PRO A 70 16.46 1.32 9.25
C PRO A 70 17.47 2.47 9.21
N VAL A 71 17.78 2.96 8.01
CA VAL A 71 18.67 4.12 7.81
C VAL A 71 17.86 5.40 7.61
N GLU A 72 18.40 6.55 8.02
CA GLU A 72 17.73 7.84 7.90
C GLU A 72 17.37 8.20 6.45
N SER A 73 18.23 7.83 5.49
CA SER A 73 17.96 8.04 4.07
C SER A 73 16.67 7.34 3.60
N ALA A 74 16.29 6.22 4.20
CA ALA A 74 15.05 5.53 3.86
C ALA A 74 13.82 6.34 4.29
N LEU A 75 13.87 7.04 5.43
CA LEU A 75 12.79 7.93 5.88
C LEU A 75 12.67 9.15 4.96
N ILE A 76 13.80 9.74 4.56
CA ILE A 76 13.82 10.88 3.63
C ILE A 76 13.18 10.47 2.29
N LEU A 77 13.56 9.31 1.75
CA LEU A 77 12.98 8.78 0.51
C LEU A 77 11.49 8.45 0.67
N ALA A 78 11.08 7.86 1.79
CA ALA A 78 9.67 7.55 2.03
C ALA A 78 8.80 8.82 2.13
N ARG A 79 9.32 9.87 2.78
CA ARG A 79 8.65 11.18 2.87
C ARG A 79 8.60 11.89 1.53
N GLY A 80 9.71 11.97 0.82
CA GLY A 80 9.75 12.56 -0.52
C GLY A 80 8.84 11.83 -1.51
N CYS A 81 8.78 10.49 -1.43
CA CYS A 81 7.84 9.68 -2.20
C CYS A 81 6.39 10.09 -1.89
N TYR A 82 6.01 10.12 -0.62
CA TYR A 82 4.67 10.55 -0.21
C TYR A 82 4.35 11.96 -0.69
N ASP A 83 5.26 12.93 -0.51
CA ASP A 83 5.04 14.32 -0.89
C ASP A 83 4.86 14.48 -2.41
N ILE A 84 5.68 13.80 -3.23
CA ILE A 84 5.53 13.77 -4.70
C ILE A 84 4.18 13.18 -5.09
N LEU A 85 3.78 12.05 -4.49
CA LEU A 85 2.50 11.42 -4.79
C LEU A 85 1.32 12.33 -4.42
N ARG A 86 1.37 13.00 -3.27
CA ARG A 86 0.31 13.93 -2.84
C ARG A 86 0.20 15.13 -3.78
N ALA A 87 1.31 15.59 -4.35
CA ALA A 87 1.35 16.74 -5.24
C ALA A 87 1.04 16.41 -6.72
N HIS A 88 1.48 15.26 -7.22
CA HIS A 88 1.55 14.99 -8.67
C HIS A 88 0.78 13.74 -9.15
N ALA A 89 0.20 12.92 -8.25
CA ALA A 89 -0.48 11.69 -8.67
C ALA A 89 -1.67 11.94 -9.62
N GLU A 90 -2.46 12.99 -9.40
CA GLU A 90 -3.60 13.34 -10.26
C GLU A 90 -3.13 13.73 -11.68
N ASP A 91 -2.09 14.56 -11.78
CA ASP A 91 -1.48 14.99 -13.06
C ASP A 91 -0.80 13.83 -13.80
N ALA A 92 -0.08 12.97 -13.08
CA ALA A 92 0.56 11.79 -13.64
C ALA A 92 -0.47 10.77 -14.16
N LEU A 93 -1.60 10.60 -13.45
CA LEU A 93 -2.70 9.76 -13.94
C LEU A 93 -3.32 10.35 -15.21
N ALA A 94 -3.48 11.67 -15.28
CA ALA A 94 -3.91 12.34 -16.51
C ALA A 94 -2.91 12.14 -17.67
N ALA A 95 -1.61 11.98 -17.38
CA ALA A 95 -0.57 11.67 -18.36
C ALA A 95 -0.70 10.27 -18.94
N VAL A 96 -0.99 9.29 -18.09
CA VAL A 96 -1.31 7.92 -18.52
C VAL A 96 -2.63 7.89 -19.31
N ASP A 97 -3.65 8.64 -18.89
CA ASP A 97 -4.95 8.68 -19.57
C ASP A 97 -4.83 9.24 -21.01
N ARG A 98 -3.99 10.25 -21.22
CA ARG A 98 -3.66 10.77 -22.56
C ARG A 98 -2.50 10.03 -23.27
N LYS A 99 -1.96 8.98 -22.65
CA LYS A 99 -0.90 8.11 -23.18
C LYS A 99 0.39 8.82 -23.62
N THR A 100 0.72 9.92 -22.94
CA THR A 100 1.88 10.76 -23.29
C THR A 100 2.61 11.15 -22.02
N ALA A 101 3.89 10.76 -21.92
CA ALA A 101 4.73 11.10 -20.78
C ALA A 101 4.96 12.61 -20.65
N ASP A 102 5.10 13.08 -19.43
CA ASP A 102 5.44 14.44 -19.04
C ASP A 102 6.19 14.45 -17.71
N ASP A 103 6.59 15.64 -17.25
CA ASP A 103 7.34 15.82 -16.01
C ASP A 103 6.61 15.26 -14.78
N ALA A 104 5.28 15.36 -14.73
CA ALA A 104 4.49 14.81 -13.63
C ALA A 104 4.55 13.28 -13.60
N LEU A 105 4.44 12.63 -14.76
CA LEU A 105 4.62 11.19 -14.87
C LEU A 105 6.03 10.77 -14.48
N ASP A 106 7.06 11.48 -14.96
CA ASP A 106 8.46 11.18 -14.64
C ASP A 106 8.72 11.22 -13.12
N LEU A 107 8.22 12.26 -12.43
CA LEU A 107 8.31 12.39 -10.97
C LEU A 107 7.61 11.24 -10.23
N VAL A 108 6.38 10.90 -10.65
CA VAL A 108 5.62 9.82 -9.98
C VAL A 108 6.20 8.45 -10.30
N VAL A 109 6.79 8.24 -11.48
CA VAL A 109 7.54 7.02 -11.80
C VAL A 109 8.79 6.90 -10.91
N GLU A 110 9.56 7.98 -10.73
CA GLU A 110 10.69 7.98 -9.78
C GLU A 110 10.23 7.64 -8.36
N ALA A 111 9.14 8.26 -7.89
CA ALA A 111 8.59 8.01 -6.56
C ALA A 111 8.15 6.55 -6.38
N THR A 112 7.41 6.00 -7.35
CA THR A 112 6.85 4.65 -7.28
C THR A 112 7.85 3.54 -7.51
N VAL A 113 8.92 3.79 -8.27
CA VAL A 113 9.96 2.78 -8.59
C VAL A 113 11.18 2.93 -7.69
N LEU A 114 11.87 4.07 -7.75
CA LEU A 114 13.16 4.27 -7.08
C LEU A 114 12.97 4.55 -5.60
N MET A 115 12.21 5.61 -5.27
CA MET A 115 12.09 6.08 -3.89
C MET A 115 11.35 5.07 -3.02
N SER A 116 10.20 4.58 -3.49
CA SER A 116 9.43 3.52 -2.84
C SER A 116 10.26 2.25 -2.63
N GLY A 117 10.98 1.82 -3.67
CA GLY A 117 11.86 0.65 -3.65
C GLY A 117 12.94 0.72 -2.57
N LEU A 118 13.74 1.78 -2.61
CA LEU A 118 14.82 2.01 -1.64
C LEU A 118 14.30 2.24 -0.22
N ALA A 119 13.19 2.97 -0.08
CA ALA A 119 12.56 3.24 1.21
C ALA A 119 12.11 1.95 1.90
N PHE A 120 11.42 1.04 1.20
CA PHE A 120 10.95 -0.18 1.84
C PHE A 120 12.10 -1.15 2.14
N GLU A 121 13.05 -1.34 1.21
CA GLU A 121 14.15 -2.30 1.40
C GLU A 121 15.05 -1.87 2.57
N SER A 122 15.35 -0.56 2.66
CA SER A 122 16.27 0.00 3.63
C SER A 122 15.61 0.49 4.92
N GLY A 123 14.30 0.75 4.89
CA GLY A 123 13.51 1.27 6.01
C GLY A 123 12.61 0.24 6.69
N GLY A 124 12.13 -0.76 5.95
CA GLY A 124 11.28 -1.84 6.45
C GLY A 124 9.78 -1.61 6.26
N LEU A 125 9.03 -2.71 6.41
CA LEU A 125 7.58 -2.80 6.23
C LEU A 125 6.84 -2.90 7.57
N SER A 126 5.53 -2.72 7.57
CA SER A 126 4.67 -2.82 8.75
C SER A 126 3.33 -3.50 8.43
N ILE A 127 2.22 -2.98 8.96
CA ILE A 127 0.89 -3.60 8.86
C ILE A 127 0.33 -3.56 7.44
N SER A 128 0.56 -2.49 6.67
CA SER A 128 0.02 -2.36 5.31
C SER A 128 0.41 -3.54 4.42
N HIS A 129 1.70 -3.91 4.38
CA HIS A 129 2.13 -5.11 3.66
C HIS A 129 1.76 -6.40 4.37
N SER A 130 1.70 -6.42 5.71
CA SER A 130 1.28 -7.61 6.47
C SER A 130 -0.14 -8.05 6.08
N MET A 131 -1.04 -7.10 5.80
CA MET A 131 -2.42 -7.37 5.43
C MET A 131 -2.56 -8.09 4.09
N THR A 132 -1.59 -7.97 3.18
CA THR A 132 -1.63 -8.68 1.89
C THR A 132 -1.74 -10.19 2.06
N ARG A 133 -1.15 -10.78 3.12
CA ARG A 133 -1.28 -12.21 3.42
C ARG A 133 -2.72 -12.61 3.76
N GLY A 134 -3.44 -11.75 4.48
CA GLY A 134 -4.83 -11.98 4.84
C GLY A 134 -5.77 -11.73 3.67
N LEU A 135 -5.57 -10.62 2.96
CA LEU A 135 -6.36 -10.26 1.78
C LEU A 135 -6.22 -11.32 0.67
N SER A 136 -5.01 -11.77 0.37
CA SER A 136 -4.78 -12.79 -0.67
C SER A 136 -5.34 -14.17 -0.33
N ALA A 137 -5.63 -14.45 0.94
CA ALA A 137 -6.20 -15.73 1.37
C ALA A 137 -7.72 -15.81 1.18
N VAL A 138 -8.39 -14.68 0.96
CA VAL A 138 -9.83 -14.61 0.69
C VAL A 138 -10.02 -14.52 -0.83
N PRO A 139 -10.68 -15.49 -1.50
CA PRO A 139 -10.69 -15.60 -2.96
C PRO A 139 -11.12 -14.34 -3.73
N LYS A 140 -12.09 -13.59 -3.21
CA LYS A 140 -12.57 -12.37 -3.88
C LYS A 140 -11.61 -11.19 -3.81
N TYR A 141 -10.69 -11.16 -2.84
CA TYR A 141 -9.67 -10.12 -2.72
C TYR A 141 -8.35 -10.54 -3.35
N ALA A 142 -8.10 -11.85 -3.50
CA ALA A 142 -6.86 -12.40 -4.08
C ALA A 142 -6.54 -11.90 -5.49
N ASN A 143 -7.58 -11.61 -6.30
CA ASN A 143 -7.41 -11.11 -7.66
C ASN A 143 -7.23 -9.59 -7.75
N ALA A 144 -7.37 -8.85 -6.64
CA ALA A 144 -7.09 -7.42 -6.64
C ALA A 144 -5.58 -7.19 -6.81
N LEU A 145 -5.20 -6.17 -7.58
CA LEU A 145 -3.80 -5.81 -7.79
C LEU A 145 -3.09 -5.57 -6.45
N HIS A 146 -1.81 -5.96 -6.35
CA HIS A 146 -1.04 -5.88 -5.12
C HIS A 146 -1.14 -4.50 -4.45
N GLY A 147 -0.87 -3.43 -5.21
CA GLY A 147 -0.92 -2.08 -4.67
C GLY A 147 -2.31 -1.61 -4.22
N PHE A 148 -3.39 -2.21 -4.72
CA PHE A 148 -4.74 -1.95 -4.20
C PHE A 148 -4.95 -2.60 -2.84
N GLN A 149 -4.46 -3.84 -2.66
CA GLN A 149 -4.48 -4.52 -1.36
C GLN A 149 -3.62 -3.75 -0.34
N VAL A 150 -2.43 -3.32 -0.75
CA VAL A 150 -1.50 -2.54 0.09
C VAL A 150 -2.10 -1.19 0.45
N ALA A 151 -2.69 -0.45 -0.50
CA ALA A 151 -3.33 0.83 -0.24
C ALA A 151 -4.44 0.71 0.82
N TYR A 152 -5.32 -0.28 0.69
CA TYR A 152 -6.35 -0.57 1.68
C TYR A 152 -5.74 -0.91 3.06
N GLY A 153 -4.71 -1.77 3.08
CA GLY A 153 -3.96 -2.08 4.30
C GLY A 153 -3.29 -0.86 4.94
N GLY A 154 -2.91 0.13 4.12
CA GLY A 154 -2.46 1.46 4.53
C GLY A 154 -3.48 2.17 5.41
N LEU A 155 -4.73 2.26 4.94
CA LEU A 155 -5.80 2.90 5.70
C LEU A 155 -6.09 2.17 7.01
N VAL A 156 -6.11 0.84 7.01
CA VAL A 156 -6.30 0.04 8.24
C VAL A 156 -5.14 0.26 9.22
N GLN A 157 -3.90 0.33 8.73
CA GLN A 157 -2.75 0.66 9.57
C GLN A 157 -2.94 2.04 10.22
N LEU A 158 -3.35 3.06 9.46
CA LEU A 158 -3.57 4.42 9.99
C LEU A 158 -4.67 4.46 11.06
N VAL A 159 -5.71 3.63 10.93
CA VAL A 159 -6.73 3.44 11.98
C VAL A 159 -6.11 2.82 13.24
N LEU A 160 -5.31 1.75 13.11
CA LEU A 160 -4.60 1.11 14.23
C LEU A 160 -3.64 2.09 14.93
N GLU A 161 -3.01 2.98 14.16
CA GLU A 161 -2.15 4.05 14.63
C GLU A 161 -2.90 5.17 15.37
N ARG A 162 -4.23 5.19 15.30
CA ARG A 162 -5.10 6.24 15.85
C ARG A 162 -4.70 7.63 15.35
N ARG A 163 -4.50 7.75 14.04
CA ARG A 163 -4.21 9.03 13.39
C ARG A 163 -5.38 9.99 13.58
N GLU A 164 -5.07 11.28 13.55
CA GLU A 164 -6.07 12.33 13.70
C GLU A 164 -7.16 12.21 12.64
N GLU A 165 -8.41 12.48 13.02
CA GLU A 165 -9.58 12.37 12.13
C GLU A 165 -9.41 13.21 10.86
N ALA A 166 -8.92 14.44 11.00
CA ALA A 166 -8.66 15.32 9.86
C ALA A 166 -7.63 14.73 8.87
N PHE A 167 -6.62 14.00 9.38
CA PHE A 167 -5.65 13.31 8.54
C PHE A 167 -6.30 12.10 7.84
N MET A 168 -7.12 11.33 8.55
CA MET A 168 -7.85 10.21 7.98
C MET A 168 -8.80 10.66 6.86
N ASP A 169 -9.53 11.76 7.07
CA ASP A 169 -10.44 12.31 6.08
C ASP A 169 -9.69 12.82 4.84
N ASP A 170 -8.55 13.50 5.02
CA ASP A 170 -7.69 13.96 3.92
C ASP A 170 -7.15 12.81 3.07
N ILE A 171 -6.59 11.77 3.70
CA ILE A 171 -5.98 10.66 2.95
C ILE A 171 -7.04 9.79 2.26
N ILE A 172 -8.20 9.57 2.88
CA ILE A 172 -9.33 8.86 2.27
C ILE A 172 -9.88 9.66 1.08
N ALA A 173 -10.02 10.99 1.23
CA ALA A 173 -10.45 11.85 0.13
C ALA A 173 -9.44 11.84 -1.02
N PHE A 174 -8.13 11.86 -0.72
CA PHE A 174 -7.10 11.70 -1.74
C PHE A 174 -7.21 10.37 -2.49
N TYR A 175 -7.32 9.25 -1.78
CA TYR A 175 -7.50 7.93 -2.39
C TYR A 175 -8.72 7.93 -3.31
N GLY A 176 -9.84 8.49 -2.85
CA GLY A 176 -11.07 8.62 -3.64
C GLY A 176 -10.87 9.42 -4.93
N ARG A 177 -10.13 10.54 -4.89
CA ARG A 177 -9.85 11.37 -6.08
C ARG A 177 -9.03 10.64 -7.14
N ILE A 178 -8.00 9.89 -6.74
CA ILE A 178 -7.14 9.17 -7.70
C ILE A 178 -7.69 7.79 -8.10
N GLY A 179 -8.67 7.28 -7.35
CA GLY A 179 -9.37 6.01 -7.60
C GLY A 179 -8.78 4.81 -6.86
N LEU A 180 -8.02 5.03 -5.78
CA LEU A 180 -7.58 3.95 -4.90
C LEU A 180 -8.73 3.42 -4.02
N PRO A 181 -8.71 2.12 -3.66
CA PRO A 181 -9.77 1.54 -2.85
C PRO A 181 -9.75 2.08 -1.41
N VAL A 182 -10.94 2.47 -0.93
CA VAL A 182 -11.17 2.91 0.46
C VAL A 182 -12.03 1.94 1.27
N SER A 183 -12.45 0.82 0.66
CA SER A 183 -13.25 -0.24 1.29
C SER A 183 -12.94 -1.60 0.69
N LEU A 184 -13.29 -2.67 1.40
CA LEU A 184 -13.22 -4.04 0.87
C LEU A 184 -14.19 -4.24 -0.30
N ALA A 185 -15.35 -3.55 -0.30
CA ALA A 185 -16.25 -3.56 -1.45
C ALA A 185 -15.63 -2.92 -2.70
N ALA A 186 -14.79 -1.88 -2.54
CA ALA A 186 -14.06 -1.28 -3.67
C ALA A 186 -12.97 -2.20 -4.23
N LEU A 187 -12.47 -3.16 -3.44
CA LEU A 187 -11.48 -4.15 -3.88
C LEU A 187 -12.08 -5.29 -4.72
N SER A 188 -13.29 -5.75 -4.40
CA SER A 188 -13.88 -6.96 -5.03
C SER A 188 -15.30 -6.81 -5.57
N GLY A 189 -15.90 -5.63 -5.47
CA GLY A 189 -17.30 -5.38 -5.82
C GLY A 189 -18.32 -5.91 -4.80
N ALA A 190 -17.88 -6.45 -3.67
CA ALA A 190 -18.75 -7.00 -2.62
C ALA A 190 -18.17 -6.75 -1.23
N GLY A 191 -19.04 -6.38 -0.28
CA GLY A 191 -18.65 -6.20 1.12
C GLY A 191 -18.13 -7.50 1.76
N PRO A 192 -17.39 -7.39 2.87
CA PRO A 192 -16.86 -8.54 3.58
C PRO A 192 -17.94 -9.24 4.43
N THR A 193 -17.79 -10.55 4.61
CA THR A 193 -18.43 -11.27 5.71
C THR A 193 -17.57 -11.18 6.96
N ARG A 194 -18.17 -11.48 8.13
CA ARG A 194 -17.43 -11.53 9.40
C ARG A 194 -16.26 -12.53 9.36
N GLU A 195 -16.50 -13.73 8.82
CA GLU A 195 -15.50 -14.80 8.75
C GLU A 195 -14.30 -14.42 7.85
N GLU A 196 -14.55 -13.66 6.78
CA GLU A 196 -13.50 -13.14 5.91
C GLU A 196 -12.65 -12.10 6.65
N VAL A 197 -13.26 -11.19 7.42
CA VAL A 197 -12.53 -10.20 8.23
C VAL A 197 -11.68 -10.88 9.30
N GLU A 198 -12.24 -11.87 10.01
CA GLU A 198 -11.50 -12.68 11.00
C GLU A 198 -10.33 -13.44 10.34
N THR A 199 -10.54 -14.00 9.14
CA THR A 199 -9.46 -14.64 8.38
C THR A 199 -8.36 -13.67 7.95
N ILE A 200 -8.72 -12.48 7.45
CA ILE A 200 -7.76 -11.43 7.09
C ILE A 200 -6.95 -11.03 8.32
N ALA A 201 -7.60 -10.77 9.45
CA ALA A 201 -6.96 -10.34 10.69
C ALA A 201 -5.98 -11.39 11.22
N ARG A 202 -6.41 -12.65 11.32
CA ARG A 202 -5.58 -13.76 11.79
C ARG A 202 -4.33 -13.93 10.94
N LEU A 203 -4.49 -13.93 9.60
CA LEU A 203 -3.37 -14.16 8.68
C LEU A 203 -2.43 -12.96 8.58
N THR A 204 -2.92 -11.74 8.79
CA THR A 204 -2.09 -10.52 8.87
C THR A 204 -1.02 -10.66 9.96
N LEU A 205 -1.40 -11.18 11.14
CA LEU A 205 -0.47 -11.35 12.27
C LEU A 205 0.59 -12.43 12.05
N THR A 206 0.44 -13.29 11.03
CA THR A 206 1.48 -14.27 10.66
C THR A 206 2.63 -13.64 9.87
N ALA A 207 2.45 -12.42 9.36
CA ALA A 207 3.49 -11.72 8.63
C ALA A 207 4.63 -11.29 9.57
N PRO A 208 5.90 -11.47 9.19
CA PRO A 208 7.03 -11.06 10.04
C PRO A 208 7.05 -9.55 10.28
N HIS A 209 6.46 -8.75 9.39
CA HIS A 209 6.42 -7.29 9.50
C HIS A 209 5.35 -6.79 10.48
N ALA A 210 4.40 -7.63 10.90
CA ALA A 210 3.38 -7.23 11.88
C ALA A 210 3.99 -6.83 13.23
N ARG A 211 5.14 -7.41 13.58
CA ARG A 211 5.92 -7.05 14.78
C ARG A 211 6.57 -5.66 14.74
N HIS A 212 6.61 -5.02 13.57
CA HIS A 212 7.12 -3.66 13.41
C HIS A 212 6.06 -2.60 13.76
N PHE A 213 4.91 -3.02 14.29
CA PHE A 213 4.02 -2.13 15.00
C PHE A 213 4.57 -1.86 16.42
N PRO A 214 4.49 -0.64 16.98
CA PRO A 214 5.12 -0.29 18.28
C PRO A 214 4.65 -1.10 19.51
N ARG A 215 3.66 -1.96 19.36
CA ARG A 215 3.10 -2.86 20.37
C ARG A 215 2.60 -4.13 19.67
N VAL A 216 2.44 -5.21 20.43
CA VAL A 216 1.79 -6.42 19.93
C VAL A 216 0.32 -6.10 19.64
N LEU A 217 -0.15 -6.49 18.45
CA LEU A 217 -1.54 -6.38 18.04
C LEU A 217 -2.25 -7.70 18.25
N GLU A 218 -3.48 -7.65 18.72
CA GLU A 218 -4.39 -8.79 18.76
C GLU A 218 -5.29 -8.84 17.52
N GLU A 219 -5.79 -10.02 17.17
CA GLU A 219 -6.69 -10.21 16.01
C GLU A 219 -7.92 -9.30 16.10
N ALA A 220 -8.50 -9.18 17.30
CA ALA A 220 -9.65 -8.32 17.57
C ALA A 220 -9.40 -6.84 17.23
N GLU A 221 -8.16 -6.37 17.36
CA GLU A 221 -7.82 -4.98 17.03
C GLU A 221 -7.79 -4.73 15.52
N ILE A 222 -7.32 -5.71 14.75
CA ILE A 222 -7.35 -5.62 13.28
C ILE A 222 -8.81 -5.71 12.79
N VAL A 223 -9.61 -6.61 13.36
CA VAL A 223 -11.05 -6.71 13.08
C VAL A 223 -11.75 -5.36 13.35
N ALA A 224 -11.49 -4.76 14.52
CA ALA A 224 -12.06 -3.47 14.88
C ALA A 224 -11.61 -2.33 13.95
N ALA A 225 -10.33 -2.32 13.55
CA ALA A 225 -9.79 -1.32 12.63
C ALA A 225 -10.41 -1.43 11.23
N ILE A 226 -10.59 -2.66 10.71
CA ILE A 226 -11.30 -2.91 9.46
C ILE A 226 -12.75 -2.41 9.58
N ALA A 227 -13.47 -2.79 10.64
CA ALA A 227 -14.86 -2.37 10.83
C ALA A 227 -15.01 -0.84 10.92
N ALA A 228 -14.09 -0.15 11.61
CA ALA A 228 -14.07 1.30 11.70
C ALA A 228 -13.83 1.96 10.33
N LEU A 229 -12.92 1.41 9.51
CA LEU A 229 -12.66 1.90 8.16
C LEU A 229 -13.87 1.69 7.24
N GLU A 230 -14.49 0.49 7.25
CA GLU A 230 -15.67 0.19 6.43
C GLU A 230 -16.85 1.11 6.78
N ALA A 231 -17.04 1.46 8.05
CA ALA A 231 -18.07 2.41 8.48
C ALA A 231 -17.85 3.83 7.92
N ARG A 232 -16.59 4.28 7.81
CA ARG A 232 -16.24 5.56 7.17
C ARG A 232 -16.49 5.54 5.66
N ALA A 233 -16.12 4.46 4.99
CA ALA A 233 -16.31 4.35 3.55
C ALA A 233 -17.80 4.32 3.15
N GLY A 234 -18.65 3.67 3.97
CA GLY A 234 -20.10 3.66 3.78
C GLY A 234 -20.75 5.05 3.89
N THR A 235 -20.23 5.92 4.75
CA THR A 235 -20.71 7.31 4.89
C THR A 235 -20.20 8.23 3.77
N ALA A 236 -18.95 8.04 3.31
CA ALA A 236 -18.39 8.78 2.18
C ALA A 236 -19.12 8.50 0.85
N SER A 237 -19.56 7.25 0.63
CA SER A 237 -20.36 6.89 -0.56
C SER A 237 -21.75 7.56 -0.59
N GLN A 238 -22.33 7.87 0.56
CA GLN A 238 -23.62 8.58 0.65
C GLN A 238 -23.46 10.09 0.43
N ALA A 239 -22.35 10.68 0.90
CA ALA A 239 -22.05 12.10 0.70
C ALA A 239 -21.75 12.44 -0.78
N PHE A 240 -21.07 11.55 -1.52
CA PHE A 240 -20.79 11.75 -2.94
C PHE A 240 -22.05 11.63 -3.82
N GLN A 241 -22.97 10.71 -3.50
CA GLN A 241 -24.26 10.59 -4.21
C GLN A 241 -25.25 11.72 -3.91
N ALA A 242 -25.10 12.44 -2.78
CA ALA A 242 -25.92 13.61 -2.47
C ALA A 242 -25.40 14.91 -3.11
N ALA A 243 -24.21 14.89 -3.70
CA ALA A 243 -23.53 16.04 -4.31
C ALA A 243 -23.56 16.03 -5.85
N ILE A 244 -24.29 15.08 -6.46
CA ILE A 244 -24.57 14.96 -7.90
C ILE A 244 -26.09 14.98 -8.07
#